data_AF-A0A7C3UWV7-F1
#
_entry.id   AF-A0A7C3UWV7-F1
#
_cell.length_a   1.000
_cell.length_b   1.000
_cell.length_c   1.000
_cell.angle_alpha   90.00
_cell.angle_beta   90.00
_cell.angle_gamma   90.00
#
_symmetry.space_group_name_H-M   'P 1'
#
loop_
_entity.id
_entity.type
_entity.pdbx_description
1 polymer ?
#
loop_
_entity_poly.entity_id
_entity_poly.type
_entity_poly.pdbx_seq_one_letter_code
_entity_poly.pdbx_strand_id
1 'polypeptide(L)'
;MVVVISDLHLCDETVGKHNVNPEEVQMVFKDLAASPFEPEEIVLVLLGDIFDINRSTLWMEVPEAERPWGADRNKAEAHASDVLEGIIERNAGVLEALRELRSFFGHIRGKVETVYVPGNHDRLCSLFPSLRTRVRLVLGIEGGEEGFLPFYDNERYGIFATHGHECDVFNFEGALEAAPIGDLITAEFIVRLPPTIMGHVEGMELSSEEKEHLRRNLQEIDDVRPYSAIFDWLLYQVKANARLRKSIEVAAEELASHFETLTYVQEWYSKHDRWGFDEADKIQLIPRVLTSLRLDVASSLARFASKILAPF
;
A
#
# COMPACT_ATOMS: atom_id res chain seq x y z
N MET A 1 28.44 1.46 8.38
CA MET A 1 27.21 0.82 8.92
C MET A 1 26.11 1.01 7.88
N VAL A 2 25.31 -0.01 7.62
CA VAL A 2 24.13 0.09 6.75
C VAL A 2 22.90 -0.17 7.62
N VAL A 3 21.95 0.74 7.58
CA VAL A 3 20.65 0.66 8.27
C VAL A 3 19.60 0.48 7.19
N VAL A 4 18.83 -0.59 7.25
CA VAL A 4 17.78 -0.88 6.27
C VAL A 4 16.43 -0.71 6.95
N ILE A 5 15.56 0.12 6.37
CA ILE A 5 14.17 0.32 6.79
C ILE A 5 13.30 0.11 5.55
N SER A 6 12.19 -0.59 5.69
CA SER A 6 11.26 -0.94 4.62
C SER A 6 9.83 -0.85 5.15
N ASP A 7 8.84 -0.82 4.26
CA ASP A 7 7.42 -1.00 4.58
C ASP A 7 6.91 0.02 5.62
N LEU A 8 7.28 1.29 5.47
CA LEU A 8 6.72 2.36 6.31
C LEU A 8 5.27 2.67 5.94
N HIS A 9 4.87 2.42 4.69
CA HIS A 9 3.52 2.63 4.15
C HIS A 9 2.91 3.97 4.56
N LEU A 10 3.67 5.07 4.43
CA LEU A 10 3.17 6.40 4.76
C LEU A 10 2.02 6.75 3.81
N CYS A 11 0.84 7.06 4.36
CA CYS A 11 -0.39 7.33 3.63
C CYS A 11 -0.95 8.72 3.93
N ASP A 12 -1.89 9.19 3.10
CA ASP A 12 -2.53 10.52 3.18
C ASP A 12 -3.65 10.61 4.24
N GLU A 13 -3.85 9.52 5.00
CA GLU A 13 -4.88 9.31 6.01
C GLU A 13 -6.33 9.27 5.51
N THR A 14 -6.58 9.29 4.20
CA THR A 14 -7.95 9.25 3.65
C THR A 14 -8.65 7.91 3.91
N VAL A 15 -7.87 6.84 4.06
CA VAL A 15 -8.34 5.46 4.28
C VAL A 15 -8.11 4.99 5.72
N GLY A 16 -7.64 5.88 6.61
CA GLY A 16 -7.35 5.57 8.01
C GLY A 16 -5.98 6.09 8.46
N LYS A 17 -5.76 6.11 9.78
CA LYS A 17 -4.57 6.74 10.38
C LYS A 17 -3.57 5.67 10.80
N HIS A 18 -2.82 5.16 9.84
CA HIS A 18 -1.88 4.03 10.02
C HIS A 18 -0.41 4.47 10.02
N ASN A 19 -0.16 5.78 9.91
CA ASN A 19 1.19 6.32 9.81
C ASN A 19 2.02 6.06 11.08
N VAL A 20 3.28 5.69 10.88
CA VAL A 20 4.26 5.48 11.95
C VAL A 20 4.45 6.76 12.78
N ASN A 21 4.63 6.63 14.08
CA ASN A 21 4.91 7.79 14.93
C ASN A 21 6.36 8.30 14.69
N PRO A 22 6.58 9.59 14.41
CA PRO A 22 7.93 10.19 14.32
C PRO A 22 8.86 9.86 15.49
N GLU A 23 8.34 9.82 16.71
CA GLU A 23 9.13 9.52 17.90
C GLU A 23 9.68 8.08 17.89
N GLU A 24 8.98 7.12 17.28
CA GLU A 24 9.44 5.74 17.14
C GLU A 24 10.66 5.66 16.21
N VAL A 25 10.63 6.40 15.10
CA VAL A 25 11.78 6.53 14.18
C VAL A 25 12.98 7.16 14.88
N GLN A 26 12.76 8.24 15.63
CA GLN A 26 13.83 8.90 16.38
C GLN A 26 14.41 7.99 17.48
N MET A 27 13.57 7.18 18.14
CA MET A 27 14.03 6.22 19.14
C MET A 27 14.97 5.19 18.53
N VAL A 28 14.63 4.63 17.35
CA VAL A 28 15.53 3.71 16.63
C VAL A 28 16.89 4.36 16.35
N PHE A 29 16.91 5.61 15.86
CA PHE A 29 18.17 6.30 15.57
C PHE A 29 18.96 6.65 16.83
N LYS A 30 18.28 6.99 17.91
CA LYS A 30 18.91 7.25 19.21
C LYS A 30 19.54 6.00 19.79
N ASP A 31 18.88 4.85 19.67
CA ASP A 31 19.40 3.56 20.12
C ASP A 31 20.61 3.15 19.27
N LEU A 32 20.56 3.35 17.94
CA LEU A 32 21.70 3.12 17.06
C LEU A 32 22.90 4.01 17.42
N ALA A 33 22.66 5.29 17.72
CA ALA A 33 23.72 6.24 18.10
C ALA A 33 24.28 6.00 19.50
N ALA A 34 23.50 5.37 20.39
CA ALA A 34 23.96 4.96 21.73
C ALA A 34 24.76 3.65 21.71
N SER A 35 24.81 2.95 20.56
CA SER A 35 25.62 1.75 20.38
C SER A 35 27.10 2.04 20.64
N PRO A 36 27.86 1.11 21.26
CA PRO A 36 29.30 1.26 21.44
C PRO A 36 30.09 1.16 20.12
N PHE A 37 29.41 0.86 19.01
CA PHE A 37 30.02 0.81 17.69
C PHE A 37 30.10 2.21 17.08
N GLU A 38 31.32 2.66 16.77
CA GLU A 38 31.58 3.94 16.09
C GLU A 38 31.75 3.71 14.58
N PRO A 39 30.71 3.93 13.73
CA PRO A 39 30.84 3.77 12.29
C PRO A 39 31.73 4.85 11.67
N GLU A 40 32.55 4.46 10.69
CA GLU A 40 33.22 5.42 9.81
C GLU A 40 32.24 6.15 8.88
N GLU A 41 31.20 5.44 8.43
CA GLU A 41 30.15 5.96 7.54
C GLU A 41 28.81 5.28 7.86
N ILE A 42 27.69 5.92 7.48
CA ILE A 42 26.34 5.40 7.66
C ILE A 42 25.56 5.55 6.36
N VAL A 43 24.94 4.46 5.92
CA VAL A 43 24.00 4.45 4.80
C VAL A 43 22.64 4.01 5.32
N LEU A 44 21.64 4.90 5.24
CA LEU A 44 20.24 4.56 5.43
C LEU A 44 19.67 4.11 4.09
N VAL A 45 19.29 2.86 3.99
CA VAL A 45 18.59 2.29 2.84
C VAL A 45 17.12 2.23 3.19
N LEU A 46 16.32 3.05 2.50
CA LEU A 46 14.87 2.98 2.49
C LEU A 46 14.47 2.01 1.38
N LEU A 47 14.21 0.76 1.74
CA LEU A 47 14.13 -0.40 0.86
C LEU A 47 12.69 -0.72 0.43
N GLY A 48 11.99 0.25 -0.13
CA GLY A 48 10.66 0.06 -0.72
C GLY A 48 9.51 0.32 0.23
N ASP A 49 8.34 0.53 -0.38
CA ASP A 49 7.05 0.77 0.27
C ASP A 49 7.11 1.84 1.37
N ILE A 50 7.77 2.95 1.05
CA ILE A 50 7.87 4.11 1.94
C ILE A 50 6.64 4.99 1.82
N PHE A 51 6.18 5.26 0.59
CA PHE A 51 5.01 6.10 0.30
C PHE A 51 3.90 5.25 -0.32
N ASP A 52 2.77 5.11 0.36
CA ASP A 52 1.68 4.29 -0.16
C ASP A 52 0.76 5.10 -1.10
N ILE A 53 1.20 5.27 -2.36
CA ILE A 53 0.49 6.12 -3.33
C ILE A 53 -0.84 5.50 -3.75
N ASN A 54 -0.94 4.17 -3.77
CA ASN A 54 -2.17 3.47 -4.16
C ASN A 54 -3.25 3.55 -3.07
N ARG A 55 -2.88 3.78 -1.81
CA ARG A 55 -3.80 3.86 -0.66
C ARG A 55 -4.37 5.27 -0.45
N SER A 56 -5.12 5.77 -1.44
CA SER A 56 -5.81 7.06 -1.37
C SER A 56 -7.22 7.01 -1.94
N THR A 57 -8.19 7.62 -1.25
CA THR A 57 -9.56 7.74 -1.77
C THR A 57 -9.65 8.63 -3.02
N LEU A 58 -8.63 9.42 -3.33
CA LEU A 58 -8.58 10.24 -4.56
C LEU A 58 -8.80 9.39 -5.81
N TRP A 59 -8.27 8.16 -5.83
CA TRP A 59 -8.44 7.24 -6.96
C TRP A 59 -9.90 6.87 -7.22
N MET A 60 -10.77 6.97 -6.22
CA MET A 60 -12.20 6.73 -6.36
C MET A 60 -12.92 7.83 -7.13
N GLU A 61 -12.38 9.05 -7.13
CA GLU A 61 -13.01 10.26 -7.65
C GLU A 61 -12.57 10.57 -9.09
N VAL A 62 -11.44 10.01 -9.53
CA VAL A 62 -10.90 10.24 -10.86
C VAL A 62 -11.36 9.17 -11.87
N PRO A 63 -11.48 9.52 -13.17
CA PRO A 63 -11.80 8.56 -14.22
C PRO A 63 -10.78 7.43 -14.31
N GLU A 64 -11.21 6.21 -14.69
CA GLU A 64 -10.33 5.04 -14.84
C GLU A 64 -9.10 5.33 -15.73
N ALA A 65 -9.30 6.06 -16.84
CA ALA A 65 -8.22 6.43 -17.74
C ALA A 65 -7.12 7.30 -17.09
N GLU A 66 -7.43 8.01 -16.01
CA GLU A 66 -6.52 8.89 -15.29
C GLU A 66 -5.90 8.22 -14.03
N ARG A 67 -6.22 6.96 -13.75
CA ARG A 67 -5.67 6.18 -12.61
C ARG A 67 -4.27 5.63 -12.91
N PRO A 68 -3.54 5.05 -11.93
CA PRO A 68 -2.18 4.53 -12.11
C PRO A 68 -1.99 3.50 -13.23
N TRP A 69 -3.05 2.73 -13.51
CA TRP A 69 -3.14 1.73 -14.58
C TRP A 69 -3.89 2.24 -15.83
N GLY A 70 -4.29 3.50 -15.85
CA GLY A 70 -5.02 4.14 -16.93
C GLY A 70 -4.14 4.59 -18.10
N ALA A 71 -4.78 4.95 -19.21
CA ALA A 71 -4.12 5.36 -20.44
C ALA A 71 -3.60 6.82 -20.43
N ASP A 72 -4.21 7.72 -19.64
CA ASP A 72 -3.79 9.13 -19.53
C ASP A 72 -2.72 9.30 -18.45
N ARG A 73 -1.48 9.09 -18.88
CA ARG A 73 -0.29 9.14 -18.03
C ARG A 73 0.00 10.52 -17.45
N ASN A 74 -0.35 11.59 -18.14
CA ASN A 74 -0.12 12.95 -17.66
C ASN A 74 -1.08 13.29 -16.51
N LYS A 75 -2.34 12.86 -16.64
CA LYS A 75 -3.31 13.00 -15.56
C LYS A 75 -2.99 12.09 -14.38
N ALA A 76 -2.58 10.84 -14.65
CA ALA A 76 -2.13 9.93 -13.60
C ALA A 76 -0.95 10.50 -12.80
N GLU A 77 0.03 11.12 -13.48
CA GLU A 77 1.15 11.80 -12.80
C GLU A 77 0.70 12.97 -11.93
N ALA A 78 -0.23 13.80 -12.42
CA ALA A 78 -0.77 14.92 -11.67
C ALA A 78 -1.50 14.45 -10.39
N HIS A 79 -2.39 13.46 -10.52
CA HIS A 79 -3.11 12.89 -9.40
C HIS A 79 -2.17 12.19 -8.40
N ALA A 80 -1.18 11.44 -8.89
CA ALA A 80 -0.19 10.80 -8.04
C ALA A 80 0.68 11.83 -7.29
N SER A 81 0.93 13.00 -7.90
CA SER A 81 1.59 14.11 -7.24
C SER A 81 0.73 14.67 -6.10
N ASP A 82 -0.57 14.87 -6.34
CA ASP A 82 -1.50 15.34 -5.31
C ASP A 82 -1.58 14.36 -4.13
N VAL A 83 -1.63 13.06 -4.39
CA VAL A 83 -1.59 12.02 -3.36
C VAL A 83 -0.25 12.08 -2.59
N LEU A 84 0.88 12.15 -3.28
CA LEU A 84 2.20 12.25 -2.65
C LEU A 84 2.32 13.48 -1.76
N GLU A 85 1.81 14.65 -2.18
CA GLU A 85 1.78 15.83 -1.33
C GLU A 85 0.93 15.62 -0.08
N GLY A 86 -0.26 15.00 -0.22
CA GLY A 86 -1.09 14.61 0.93
C GLY A 86 -0.34 13.72 1.92
N ILE A 87 0.39 12.71 1.43
CA ILE A 87 1.23 11.85 2.26
C ILE A 87 2.32 12.67 2.96
N ILE A 88 3.04 13.52 2.22
CA ILE A 88 4.13 14.35 2.78
C ILE A 88 3.63 15.28 3.88
N GLU A 89 2.49 15.93 3.66
CA GLU A 89 1.89 16.86 4.62
C GLU A 89 1.52 16.15 5.93
N ARG A 90 0.89 14.97 5.85
CA ARG A 90 0.51 14.17 7.02
C ARG A 90 1.71 13.58 7.75
N ASN A 91 2.77 13.27 7.01
CA ASN A 91 3.94 12.56 7.52
C ASN A 91 5.18 13.46 7.69
N ALA A 92 5.01 14.79 7.73
CA ALA A 92 6.11 15.73 7.78
C ALA A 92 7.08 15.44 8.95
N GLY A 93 6.55 15.05 10.11
CA GLY A 93 7.36 14.68 11.28
C GLY A 93 8.18 13.40 11.05
N VAL A 94 7.62 12.38 10.39
CA VAL A 94 8.34 11.13 10.07
C VAL A 94 9.45 11.41 9.07
N LEU A 95 9.16 12.19 8.03
CA LEU A 95 10.13 12.57 7.01
C LEU A 95 11.24 13.47 7.58
N GLU A 96 10.93 14.33 8.55
CA GLU A 96 11.93 15.05 9.33
C GLU A 96 12.79 14.10 10.16
N ALA A 97 12.19 13.20 10.93
CA ALA A 97 12.91 12.20 11.72
C ALA A 97 13.87 11.36 10.87
N LEU A 98 13.44 10.90 9.68
CA LEU A 98 14.31 10.17 8.73
C LEU A 98 15.55 10.98 8.33
N ARG A 99 15.41 12.29 8.11
CA ARG A 99 16.52 13.19 7.76
C ARG A 99 17.44 13.49 8.96
N GLU A 100 16.91 13.43 10.18
CA GLU A 100 17.68 13.69 11.40
C GLU A 100 18.75 12.64 11.70
N LEU A 101 18.76 11.49 11.01
CA LEU A 101 19.82 10.49 11.17
C LEU A 101 21.23 11.12 11.14
N ARG A 102 21.44 12.08 10.24
CA ARG A 102 22.71 12.82 10.14
C ARG A 102 23.07 13.54 11.44
N SER A 103 22.08 14.11 12.15
CA SER A 103 22.27 14.82 13.41
C SER A 103 22.68 13.88 14.54
N PHE A 104 22.07 12.70 14.64
CA PHE A 104 22.42 11.68 15.64
C PHE A 104 23.88 11.20 15.49
N PHE A 105 24.37 11.16 14.26
CA PHE A 105 25.73 10.74 13.95
C PHE A 105 26.66 11.88 13.55
N GLY A 106 26.33 13.13 13.87
CA GLY A 106 27.12 14.30 13.46
C GLY A 106 28.56 14.35 14.00
N HIS A 107 28.92 13.44 14.92
CA HIS A 107 30.26 13.25 15.44
C HIS A 107 31.16 12.42 14.50
N ILE A 108 30.57 11.62 13.59
CA ILE A 108 31.35 10.82 12.64
C ILE A 108 31.90 11.71 11.53
N ARG A 109 33.14 11.45 11.11
CA ARG A 109 33.80 12.23 10.06
C ARG A 109 33.40 11.82 8.65
N GLY A 110 32.91 10.59 8.47
CA GLY A 110 32.57 10.08 7.14
C GLY A 110 31.13 10.40 6.72
N LYS A 111 30.71 9.77 5.63
CA LYS A 111 29.45 10.08 4.94
C LYS A 111 28.26 9.52 5.73
N VAL A 112 27.24 10.34 5.93
CA VAL A 112 25.87 9.88 6.20
C VAL A 112 25.10 10.05 4.89
N GLU A 113 24.51 8.97 4.38
CA GLU A 113 23.81 8.93 3.10
C GLU A 113 22.45 8.27 3.26
N THR A 114 21.47 8.76 2.52
CA THR A 114 20.17 8.12 2.34
C THR A 114 20.08 7.59 0.92
N VAL A 115 19.77 6.31 0.77
CA VAL A 115 19.46 5.64 -0.49
C VAL A 115 18.00 5.22 -0.44
N TYR A 116 17.27 5.49 -1.52
CA TYR A 116 15.90 5.07 -1.69
C TYR A 116 15.81 4.05 -2.82
N VAL A 117 15.23 2.91 -2.52
CA VAL A 117 14.91 1.84 -3.45
C VAL A 117 13.38 1.73 -3.45
N PRO A 118 12.71 1.82 -4.61
CA PRO A 118 11.27 1.68 -4.70
C PRO A 118 10.80 0.24 -4.49
N GLY A 119 9.62 0.09 -3.91
CA GLY A 119 8.80 -1.11 -3.88
C GLY A 119 7.60 -1.01 -4.82
N ASN A 120 6.57 -1.82 -4.57
CA ASN A 120 5.36 -1.83 -5.40
C ASN A 120 4.37 -0.73 -5.01
N HIS A 121 4.25 -0.36 -3.74
CA HIS A 121 3.31 0.70 -3.29
C HIS A 121 3.79 2.11 -3.65
N ASP A 122 5.09 2.31 -3.80
CA ASP A 122 5.69 3.57 -4.26
C ASP A 122 6.31 3.47 -5.66
N ARG A 123 5.90 2.47 -6.46
CA ARG A 123 6.30 2.32 -7.87
C ARG A 123 6.14 3.62 -8.68
N LEU A 124 5.05 4.35 -8.44
CA LEU A 124 4.76 5.62 -9.11
C LEU A 124 5.82 6.69 -8.80
N CYS A 125 6.42 6.64 -7.62
CA CYS A 125 7.53 7.52 -7.27
C CYS A 125 8.76 7.30 -8.14
N SER A 126 8.97 6.10 -8.68
CA SER A 126 10.03 5.83 -9.64
C SER A 126 9.62 6.09 -11.09
N LEU A 127 8.33 5.91 -11.39
CA LEU A 127 7.79 6.03 -12.74
C LEU A 127 7.75 7.48 -13.22
N PHE A 128 7.30 8.41 -12.37
CA PHE A 128 7.02 9.79 -12.76
C PHE A 128 8.14 10.77 -12.36
N PRO A 129 8.65 11.61 -13.29
CA PRO A 129 9.71 12.58 -12.99
C PRO A 129 9.37 13.56 -11.85
N SER A 130 8.13 14.04 -11.81
CA SER A 130 7.68 14.96 -10.76
C SER A 130 7.77 14.33 -9.36
N LEU A 131 7.29 13.10 -9.21
CA LEU A 131 7.36 12.36 -7.95
C LEU A 131 8.81 12.02 -7.58
N ARG A 132 9.67 11.64 -8.54
CA ARG A 132 11.11 11.42 -8.26
C ARG A 132 11.77 12.65 -7.64
N THR A 133 11.56 13.80 -8.26
CA THR A 133 12.07 15.08 -7.77
C THR A 133 11.56 15.37 -6.37
N ARG A 134 10.27 15.13 -6.13
CA ARG A 134 9.65 15.39 -4.84
C ARG A 134 10.16 14.47 -3.75
N VAL A 135 10.25 13.16 -4.01
CA VAL A 135 10.79 12.15 -3.08
C VAL A 135 12.22 12.47 -2.69
N ARG A 136 13.09 12.82 -3.66
CA ARG A 136 14.47 13.23 -3.37
C ARG A 136 14.52 14.43 -2.44
N LEU A 137 13.73 15.45 -2.73
CA LEU A 137 13.68 16.67 -1.92
C LEU A 137 13.25 16.38 -0.48
N VAL A 138 12.19 15.60 -0.26
CA VAL A 138 11.68 15.35 1.09
C VAL A 138 12.54 14.39 1.89
N LEU A 139 13.23 13.45 1.24
CA LEU A 139 14.18 12.53 1.88
C LEU A 139 15.60 13.11 2.02
N GLY A 140 15.86 14.29 1.44
CA GLY A 140 17.20 14.91 1.45
C GLY A 140 18.23 14.16 0.60
N ILE A 141 17.79 13.51 -0.48
CA ILE A 141 18.63 12.79 -1.44
C ILE A 141 19.05 13.76 -2.54
N GLU A 142 20.34 13.76 -2.91
CA GLU A 142 20.84 14.58 -4.01
C GLU A 142 20.30 14.11 -5.38
N GLY A 143 20.25 15.03 -6.35
CA GLY A 143 19.78 14.78 -7.72
C GLY A 143 18.49 15.53 -8.06
N GLY A 144 17.90 15.16 -9.19
CA GLY A 144 16.63 15.69 -9.70
C GLY A 144 15.73 14.57 -10.21
N GLU A 145 15.49 14.52 -11.51
CA GLU A 145 14.53 13.59 -12.13
C GLU A 145 15.15 12.23 -12.49
N GLU A 146 16.37 11.90 -12.06
CA GLU A 146 16.98 10.61 -12.38
C GLU A 146 16.22 9.46 -11.72
N GLY A 147 16.06 8.36 -12.47
CA GLY A 147 15.43 7.12 -11.97
C GLY A 147 16.11 6.59 -10.71
N PHE A 148 15.32 6.02 -9.80
CA PHE A 148 15.85 5.24 -8.69
C PHE A 148 16.28 3.85 -9.17
N LEU A 149 17.33 3.30 -8.56
CA LEU A 149 17.71 1.91 -8.82
C LEU A 149 16.71 0.99 -8.09
N PRO A 150 16.28 -0.12 -8.71
CA PRO A 150 15.35 -1.06 -8.08
C PRO A 150 16.04 -1.98 -7.05
N PHE A 151 17.30 -1.71 -6.71
CA PHE A 151 18.07 -2.47 -5.74
C PHE A 151 19.12 -1.59 -5.06
N TYR A 152 19.57 -2.04 -3.90
CA TYR A 152 20.78 -1.55 -3.24
C TYR A 152 21.85 -2.63 -3.34
N ASP A 153 23.00 -2.29 -3.93
CA ASP A 153 24.17 -3.16 -4.02
C ASP A 153 25.38 -2.45 -3.43
N ASN A 154 26.07 -3.13 -2.52
CA ASN A 154 27.29 -2.65 -1.92
C ASN A 154 28.24 -3.81 -1.62
N GLU A 155 29.15 -4.08 -2.56
CA GLU A 155 30.17 -5.12 -2.44
C GLU A 155 31.06 -4.97 -1.20
N ARG A 156 31.37 -3.73 -0.77
CA ARG A 156 32.20 -3.47 0.42
C ARG A 156 31.56 -4.03 1.68
N TYR A 157 30.23 -3.94 1.79
CA TYR A 157 29.48 -4.51 2.90
C TYR A 157 28.98 -5.93 2.63
N GLY A 158 29.15 -6.45 1.41
CA GLY A 158 28.59 -7.74 1.00
C GLY A 158 27.05 -7.76 1.04
N ILE A 159 26.42 -6.61 0.75
CA ILE A 159 24.96 -6.45 0.82
C ILE A 159 24.42 -6.29 -0.61
N PHE A 160 23.46 -7.13 -0.94
CA PHE A 160 22.55 -6.93 -2.06
C PHE A 160 21.12 -7.00 -1.53
N ALA A 161 20.31 -5.99 -1.81
CA ALA A 161 18.96 -5.87 -1.29
C ALA A 161 18.00 -5.37 -2.37
N THR A 162 16.83 -5.99 -2.42
CA THR A 162 15.67 -5.62 -3.25
C THR A 162 14.44 -5.57 -2.35
N HIS A 163 13.40 -4.84 -2.74
CA HIS A 163 12.14 -4.88 -2.01
C HIS A 163 11.53 -6.29 -2.01
N GLY A 164 11.62 -7.01 -3.15
CA GLY A 164 11.20 -8.41 -3.26
C GLY A 164 9.86 -8.60 -3.97
N HIS A 165 9.11 -7.53 -4.20
CA HIS A 165 7.87 -7.53 -4.99
C HIS A 165 8.07 -8.08 -6.41
N GLU A 166 9.29 -8.03 -6.94
CA GLU A 166 9.65 -8.57 -8.26
C GLU A 166 9.47 -10.10 -8.36
N CYS A 167 9.38 -10.79 -7.21
CA CYS A 167 9.11 -12.22 -7.13
C CYS A 167 7.61 -12.54 -6.97
N ASP A 168 6.76 -11.52 -6.84
CA ASP A 168 5.31 -11.65 -6.67
C ASP A 168 4.60 -11.38 -8.00
N VAL A 169 3.90 -12.40 -8.49
CA VAL A 169 3.13 -12.38 -9.75
C VAL A 169 1.97 -11.39 -9.75
N PHE A 170 1.51 -10.95 -8.57
CA PHE A 170 0.44 -9.99 -8.45
C PHE A 170 0.92 -8.56 -8.28
N ASN A 171 2.15 -8.38 -7.80
CA ASN A 171 2.77 -7.08 -7.51
C ASN A 171 3.88 -6.70 -8.49
N PHE A 172 4.20 -7.54 -9.48
CA PHE A 172 5.16 -7.22 -10.53
C PHE A 172 4.83 -7.82 -11.90
N GLU A 173 4.76 -6.95 -12.92
CA GLU A 173 4.44 -7.30 -14.32
C GLU A 173 5.68 -7.39 -15.23
N GLY A 174 6.88 -7.40 -14.65
CA GLY A 174 8.15 -7.49 -15.40
C GLY A 174 8.72 -6.15 -15.89
N ALA A 175 8.01 -5.03 -15.69
CA ALA A 175 8.46 -3.69 -16.05
C ALA A 175 7.85 -2.63 -15.14
N LEU A 176 8.55 -1.51 -14.94
CA LEU A 176 8.12 -0.40 -14.09
C LEU A 176 6.82 0.25 -14.60
N GLU A 177 6.66 0.31 -15.93
CA GLU A 177 5.53 0.96 -16.60
C GLU A 177 4.25 0.12 -16.53
N ALA A 178 4.37 -1.19 -16.35
CA ALA A 178 3.23 -2.10 -16.28
C ALA A 178 2.66 -2.11 -14.86
N ALA A 179 1.40 -1.72 -14.73
CA ALA A 179 0.74 -1.68 -13.43
C ALA A 179 0.42 -3.11 -12.95
N PRO A 180 0.89 -3.53 -11.77
CA PRO A 180 0.48 -4.82 -11.22
C PRO A 180 -1.02 -4.84 -10.89
N ILE A 181 -1.63 -6.03 -10.93
CA ILE A 181 -3.04 -6.20 -10.50
C ILE A 181 -3.22 -5.86 -9.02
N GLY A 182 -2.14 -5.97 -8.22
CA GLY A 182 -2.09 -5.51 -6.84
C GLY A 182 -2.47 -4.04 -6.67
N ASP A 183 -2.03 -3.14 -7.56
CA ASP A 183 -2.39 -1.71 -7.52
C ASP A 183 -3.93 -1.55 -7.55
N LEU A 184 -4.60 -2.32 -8.40
CA LEU A 184 -6.06 -2.29 -8.55
C LEU A 184 -6.76 -2.91 -7.36
N ILE A 185 -6.23 -4.01 -6.80
CA ILE A 185 -6.81 -4.63 -5.61
C ILE A 185 -6.77 -3.66 -4.44
N THR A 186 -5.65 -2.98 -4.22
CA THR A 186 -5.51 -1.96 -3.17
C THR A 186 -6.52 -0.83 -3.40
N ALA A 187 -6.52 -0.19 -4.56
CA ALA A 187 -7.37 0.97 -4.82
C ALA A 187 -8.87 0.66 -4.92
N GLU A 188 -9.25 -0.50 -5.47
CA GLU A 188 -10.66 -0.80 -5.80
C GLU A 188 -11.35 -1.72 -4.78
N PHE A 189 -10.59 -2.51 -4.02
CA PHE A 189 -11.14 -3.26 -2.90
C PHE A 189 -10.78 -2.63 -1.57
N ILE A 190 -9.49 -2.51 -1.24
CA ILE A 190 -9.07 -2.10 0.12
C ILE A 190 -9.49 -0.66 0.42
N VAL A 191 -9.19 0.27 -0.49
CA VAL A 191 -9.52 1.69 -0.32
C VAL A 191 -11.01 1.96 -0.44
N ARG A 192 -11.68 1.33 -1.41
CA ARG A 192 -13.09 1.61 -1.71
C ARG A 192 -14.07 0.94 -0.73
N LEU A 193 -13.69 -0.16 -0.09
CA LEU A 193 -14.59 -0.92 0.78
C LEU A 193 -15.09 -0.15 2.01
N PRO A 194 -14.23 0.50 2.82
CA PRO A 194 -14.68 1.27 3.98
C PRO A 194 -15.71 2.37 3.63
N PRO A 195 -15.45 3.32 2.70
CA PRO A 195 -16.41 4.36 2.38
C PRO A 195 -17.69 3.82 1.75
N THR A 196 -17.63 2.77 0.93
CA THR A 196 -18.84 2.13 0.36
C THR A 196 -19.72 1.53 1.46
N ILE A 197 -19.16 0.76 2.41
CA ILE A 197 -19.93 0.26 3.55
C ILE A 197 -20.49 1.43 4.36
N MET A 198 -19.68 2.46 4.61
CA MET A 198 -20.11 3.62 5.40
C MET A 198 -21.27 4.39 4.76
N GLY A 199 -21.32 4.49 3.43
CA GLY A 199 -22.46 5.06 2.70
C GLY A 199 -23.75 4.26 2.90
N HIS A 200 -23.66 2.92 2.87
CA HIS A 200 -24.82 2.04 3.09
C HIS A 200 -25.32 2.01 4.54
N VAL A 201 -24.53 2.49 5.51
CA VAL A 201 -24.96 2.57 6.93
C VAL A 201 -25.37 3.97 7.36
N GLU A 202 -25.20 4.99 6.51
CA GLU A 202 -25.49 6.38 6.88
C GLU A 202 -26.96 6.57 7.26
N GLY A 203 -27.87 5.96 6.50
CA GLY A 203 -29.32 5.96 6.74
C GLY A 203 -29.82 4.99 7.82
N MET A 204 -28.93 4.27 8.50
CA MET A 204 -29.32 3.33 9.56
C MET A 204 -29.42 4.03 10.92
N GLU A 205 -30.37 3.56 11.74
CA GLU A 205 -30.52 3.88 13.16
C GLU A 205 -29.38 3.23 13.98
N LEU A 206 -28.17 3.80 13.85
CA LEU A 206 -26.98 3.50 14.64
C LEU A 206 -26.55 4.77 15.38
N SER A 207 -26.12 4.62 16.63
CA SER A 207 -25.53 5.71 17.39
C SER A 207 -24.24 6.21 16.74
N SER A 208 -23.85 7.45 17.04
CA SER A 208 -22.60 8.02 16.55
C SER A 208 -21.38 7.19 16.97
N GLU A 209 -21.41 6.60 18.17
CA GLU A 209 -20.34 5.74 18.69
C GLU A 209 -20.24 4.43 17.91
N GLU A 210 -21.37 3.79 17.57
CA GLU A 210 -21.38 2.58 16.73
C GLU A 210 -20.84 2.87 15.33
N LYS A 211 -21.23 4.00 14.72
CA LYS A 211 -20.73 4.43 13.40
C LYS A 211 -19.23 4.70 13.43
N GLU A 212 -18.73 5.33 14.50
CA GLU A 212 -17.30 5.59 14.69
C GLU A 212 -16.50 4.32 14.89
N HIS A 213 -16.99 3.42 15.72
CA HIS A 213 -16.36 2.12 15.94
C HIS A 213 -16.31 1.28 14.66
N LEU A 214 -17.41 1.24 13.89
CA LEU A 214 -17.43 0.56 12.61
C LEU A 214 -16.43 1.17 11.63
N ARG A 215 -16.40 2.50 11.48
CA ARG A 215 -15.46 3.17 10.58
C ARG A 215 -14.02 2.82 10.92
N ARG A 216 -13.62 2.95 12.19
CA ARG A 216 -12.27 2.59 12.62
C ARG A 216 -11.95 1.15 12.28
N ASN A 217 -12.83 0.20 12.61
CA ASN A 217 -12.60 -1.21 12.28
C ASN A 217 -12.48 -1.48 10.77
N LEU A 218 -13.21 -0.75 9.94
CA LEU A 218 -13.11 -0.89 8.48
C LEU A 218 -11.79 -0.29 7.94
N GLN A 219 -11.27 0.77 8.57
CA GLN A 219 -9.99 1.36 8.17
C GLN A 219 -8.80 0.41 8.45
N GLU A 220 -8.89 -0.41 9.51
CA GLU A 220 -7.91 -1.46 9.85
C GLU A 220 -8.00 -2.72 8.97
N ILE A 221 -8.87 -2.75 7.95
CA ILE A 221 -9.07 -3.96 7.13
C ILE A 221 -7.79 -4.39 6.40
N ASP A 222 -6.97 -3.42 6.03
CA ASP A 222 -5.70 -3.64 5.35
C ASP A 222 -4.61 -4.18 6.28
N ASP A 223 -4.79 -4.13 7.60
CA ASP A 223 -3.86 -4.68 8.59
C ASP A 223 -4.20 -6.13 8.96
N VAL A 224 -5.31 -6.64 8.43
CA VAL A 224 -5.75 -8.01 8.69
C VAL A 224 -4.86 -9.01 7.93
N ARG A 225 -4.12 -9.81 8.69
CA ARG A 225 -3.26 -10.89 8.17
C ARG A 225 -3.66 -12.25 8.76
N PRO A 226 -3.56 -13.36 7.96
CA PRO A 226 -3.37 -13.37 6.50
C PRO A 226 -4.57 -12.73 5.79
N TYR A 227 -4.43 -12.23 4.55
CA TYR A 227 -5.51 -11.48 3.86
C TYR A 227 -6.85 -12.22 3.80
N SER A 228 -6.85 -13.55 3.77
CA SER A 228 -8.08 -14.34 3.87
C SER A 228 -8.92 -14.10 5.13
N ALA A 229 -8.30 -13.61 6.20
CA ALA A 229 -8.97 -13.29 7.45
C ALA A 229 -9.79 -11.99 7.35
N ILE A 230 -9.67 -11.21 6.27
CA ILE A 230 -10.54 -10.06 5.98
C ILE A 230 -12.01 -10.48 6.00
N PHE A 231 -12.34 -11.65 5.46
CA PHE A 231 -13.71 -12.16 5.49
C PHE A 231 -14.19 -12.44 6.91
N ASP A 232 -13.34 -13.04 7.74
CA ASP A 232 -13.65 -13.29 9.15
C ASP A 232 -13.77 -11.97 9.95
N TRP A 233 -12.98 -10.96 9.60
CA TRP A 233 -13.05 -9.62 10.17
C TRP A 233 -14.39 -8.92 9.83
N LEU A 234 -14.80 -8.96 8.56
CA LEU A 234 -16.11 -8.45 8.12
C LEU A 234 -17.27 -9.22 8.79
N LEU A 235 -17.16 -10.54 8.87
CA LEU A 235 -18.11 -11.41 9.58
C LEU A 235 -18.21 -11.05 11.07
N TYR A 236 -17.11 -10.69 11.71
CA TYR A 236 -17.09 -10.25 13.09
C TYR A 236 -17.89 -8.95 13.28
N GLN A 237 -17.77 -7.98 12.36
CA GLN A 237 -18.60 -6.76 12.40
C GLN A 237 -20.10 -7.09 12.30
N VAL A 238 -20.47 -8.05 11.44
CA VAL A 238 -21.86 -8.52 11.33
C VAL A 238 -22.35 -9.24 12.58
N LYS A 239 -21.52 -10.06 13.22
CA LYS A 239 -21.88 -10.73 14.48
C LYS A 239 -22.07 -9.72 15.61
N ALA A 240 -21.26 -8.66 15.64
CA ALA A 240 -21.40 -7.57 16.60
C ALA A 240 -22.69 -6.76 16.37
N ASN A 241 -23.10 -6.57 15.10
CA ASN A 241 -24.36 -5.92 14.77
C ASN A 241 -24.99 -6.53 13.51
N ALA A 242 -26.00 -7.37 13.71
CA ALA A 242 -26.67 -8.11 12.64
C ALA A 242 -27.34 -7.20 11.60
N ARG A 243 -27.63 -5.93 11.93
CA ARG A 243 -28.21 -4.96 10.99
C ARG A 243 -27.22 -4.60 9.88
N LEU A 244 -25.91 -4.66 10.15
CA LEU A 244 -24.85 -4.34 9.19
C LEU A 244 -24.72 -5.35 8.05
N ARG A 245 -25.28 -6.56 8.24
CA ARG A 245 -25.18 -7.66 7.27
C ARG A 245 -25.54 -7.20 5.87
N LYS A 246 -26.70 -6.57 5.70
CA LYS A 246 -27.19 -6.21 4.38
C LYS A 246 -26.33 -5.12 3.74
N SER A 247 -25.87 -4.13 4.51
CA SER A 247 -25.00 -3.06 4.02
C SER A 247 -23.63 -3.59 3.57
N ILE A 248 -23.05 -4.53 4.31
CA ILE A 248 -21.77 -5.17 3.94
C ILE A 248 -21.94 -6.06 2.70
N GLU A 249 -23.01 -6.86 2.64
CA GLU A 249 -23.30 -7.70 1.47
C GLU A 249 -23.51 -6.85 0.20
N VAL A 250 -24.28 -5.76 0.28
CA VAL A 250 -24.50 -4.84 -0.85
C VAL A 250 -23.21 -4.15 -1.27
N ALA A 251 -22.42 -3.64 -0.33
CA ALA A 251 -21.12 -3.05 -0.63
C ALA A 251 -20.18 -4.04 -1.34
N ALA A 252 -20.11 -5.29 -0.85
CA ALA A 252 -19.28 -6.32 -1.45
C ALA A 252 -19.73 -6.67 -2.89
N GLU A 253 -21.04 -6.76 -3.13
CA GLU A 253 -21.61 -6.98 -4.47
C GLU A 253 -21.30 -5.81 -5.43
N GLU A 254 -21.41 -4.57 -4.95
CA GLU A 254 -21.09 -3.37 -5.74
C GLU A 254 -19.62 -3.32 -6.14
N LEU A 255 -18.70 -3.57 -5.19
CA LEU A 255 -17.25 -3.57 -5.46
C LEU A 255 -16.86 -4.70 -6.40
N ALA A 256 -17.37 -5.91 -6.17
CA ALA A 256 -17.14 -7.06 -7.04
C ALA A 256 -17.58 -6.76 -8.48
N SER A 257 -18.79 -6.22 -8.64
CA SER A 257 -19.33 -5.85 -9.95
C SER A 257 -18.52 -4.73 -10.60
N HIS A 258 -18.14 -3.70 -9.83
CA HIS A 258 -17.32 -2.60 -10.33
C HIS A 258 -15.95 -3.09 -10.83
N PHE A 259 -15.27 -3.90 -10.02
CA PHE A 259 -13.95 -4.42 -10.35
C PHE A 259 -13.94 -5.22 -11.66
N GLU A 260 -14.95 -6.08 -11.88
CA GLU A 260 -15.08 -6.85 -13.13
C GLU A 260 -15.38 -5.98 -14.37
N THR A 261 -15.88 -4.76 -14.18
CA THR A 261 -16.16 -3.82 -15.29
C THR A 261 -14.97 -2.96 -15.70
N LEU A 262 -13.88 -2.95 -14.90
CA LEU A 262 -12.70 -2.17 -15.23
C LEU A 262 -12.03 -2.74 -16.48
N THR A 263 -11.70 -1.84 -17.41
CA THR A 263 -11.06 -2.19 -18.68
C THR A 263 -9.76 -2.93 -18.43
N TYR A 264 -8.95 -2.41 -17.50
CA TYR A 264 -7.66 -3.01 -17.16
C TYR A 264 -7.78 -4.43 -16.61
N VAL A 265 -8.78 -4.69 -15.75
CA VAL A 265 -9.01 -6.03 -15.17
C VAL A 265 -9.32 -7.05 -16.27
N GLN A 266 -10.15 -6.67 -17.24
CA GLN A 266 -10.51 -7.55 -18.37
C GLN A 266 -9.31 -7.85 -19.29
N GLU A 267 -8.48 -6.83 -19.55
CA GLU A 267 -7.23 -6.98 -20.30
C GLU A 267 -6.23 -7.87 -19.53
N TRP A 268 -6.11 -7.66 -18.22
CA TRP A 268 -5.23 -8.44 -17.36
C TRP A 268 -5.64 -9.92 -17.33
N TYR A 269 -6.94 -10.23 -17.17
CA TYR A 269 -7.44 -11.59 -17.30
C TYR A 269 -7.08 -12.19 -18.66
N SER A 270 -7.34 -11.48 -19.75
CA SER A 270 -7.05 -11.99 -21.10
C SER A 270 -5.57 -12.28 -21.33
N LYS A 271 -4.67 -11.53 -20.67
CA LYS A 271 -3.21 -11.72 -20.73
C LYS A 271 -2.72 -12.89 -19.86
N HIS A 272 -3.37 -13.12 -18.73
CA HIS A 272 -2.90 -14.07 -17.71
C HIS A 272 -3.65 -15.40 -17.69
N ASP A 273 -4.79 -15.49 -18.37
CA ASP A 273 -5.58 -16.72 -18.53
C ASP A 273 -4.81 -17.73 -19.40
N ARG A 274 -4.49 -18.86 -18.78
CA ARG A 274 -3.68 -19.98 -19.26
C ARG A 274 -4.44 -21.26 -18.97
N TRP A 275 -4.10 -22.30 -19.71
CA TRP A 275 -4.71 -23.61 -19.49
C TRP A 275 -4.34 -24.16 -18.10
N GLY A 276 -5.33 -24.29 -17.21
CA GLY A 276 -5.14 -24.80 -15.85
C GLY A 276 -5.98 -24.05 -14.83
N PHE A 277 -5.56 -24.13 -13.56
CA PHE A 277 -5.99 -23.19 -12.52
C PHE A 277 -4.81 -22.22 -12.31
N ASP A 278 -4.94 -20.98 -12.75
CA ASP A 278 -3.85 -20.01 -12.82
C ASP A 278 -4.08 -18.75 -11.97
N GLU A 279 -3.20 -17.76 -12.09
CA GLU A 279 -3.29 -16.50 -11.33
C GLU A 279 -4.55 -15.68 -11.69
N ALA A 280 -5.04 -15.75 -12.93
CA ALA A 280 -6.27 -15.09 -13.34
C ALA A 280 -7.49 -15.72 -12.67
N ASP A 281 -7.56 -17.05 -12.61
CA ASP A 281 -8.61 -17.76 -11.88
C ASP A 281 -8.63 -17.38 -10.40
N LYS A 282 -7.46 -17.20 -9.77
CA LYS A 282 -7.37 -16.78 -8.36
C LYS A 282 -7.97 -15.39 -8.14
N ILE A 283 -7.67 -14.43 -9.00
CA ILE A 283 -8.26 -13.08 -8.90
C ILE A 283 -9.76 -13.12 -9.18
N GLN A 284 -10.22 -13.88 -10.18
CA GLN A 284 -11.64 -14.06 -10.47
C GLN A 284 -12.44 -14.70 -9.32
N LEU A 285 -11.77 -15.42 -8.40
CA LEU A 285 -12.42 -15.92 -7.20
C LEU A 285 -12.73 -14.81 -6.18
N ILE A 286 -12.01 -13.69 -6.17
CA ILE A 286 -12.23 -12.61 -5.18
C ILE A 286 -13.65 -12.03 -5.30
N PRO A 287 -14.12 -11.55 -6.47
CA PRO A 287 -15.51 -11.09 -6.66
C PRO A 287 -16.54 -12.17 -6.33
N ARG A 288 -16.27 -13.43 -6.71
CA ARG A 288 -17.16 -14.57 -6.44
C ARG A 288 -17.29 -14.86 -4.96
N VAL A 289 -16.19 -14.80 -4.22
CA VAL A 289 -16.20 -15.01 -2.76
C VAL A 289 -16.92 -13.86 -2.07
N LEU A 290 -16.61 -12.62 -2.45
CA LEU A 290 -17.27 -11.41 -1.92
C LEU A 290 -18.79 -11.42 -2.16
N THR A 291 -19.25 -11.76 -3.35
CA THR A 291 -20.69 -11.88 -3.66
C THR A 291 -21.32 -13.12 -3.04
N SER A 292 -20.54 -14.17 -2.78
CA SER A 292 -20.98 -15.36 -2.03
C SER A 292 -20.99 -15.19 -0.52
N LEU A 293 -20.75 -13.98 0.02
CA LEU A 293 -20.93 -13.59 1.42
C LEU A 293 -22.39 -13.71 1.92
N ARG A 294 -23.15 -14.70 1.43
CA ARG A 294 -24.08 -15.43 2.28
C ARG A 294 -23.24 -16.12 3.36
N LEU A 295 -23.00 -15.37 4.44
CA LEU A 295 -22.05 -15.58 5.55
C LEU A 295 -22.00 -17.00 6.16
N ASP A 296 -22.98 -17.84 5.85
CA ASP A 296 -23.12 -19.22 6.31
C ASP A 296 -22.18 -20.19 5.55
N VAL A 297 -21.73 -19.83 4.33
CA VAL A 297 -20.81 -20.63 3.47
C VAL A 297 -19.39 -20.04 3.41
N ALA A 298 -19.27 -18.75 3.73
CA ALA A 298 -18.04 -17.96 3.57
C ALA A 298 -16.85 -18.52 4.36
N SER A 299 -17.01 -19.05 5.57
CA SER A 299 -15.86 -19.56 6.35
C SER A 299 -15.17 -20.81 5.77
N SER A 300 -15.89 -21.59 4.94
CA SER A 300 -15.32 -22.77 4.27
C SER A 300 -14.67 -22.38 2.93
N LEU A 301 -15.28 -21.45 2.20
CA LEU A 301 -14.71 -20.86 0.98
C LEU A 301 -13.51 -19.96 1.28
N ALA A 302 -13.54 -19.18 2.37
CA ALA A 302 -12.44 -18.33 2.81
C ALA A 302 -11.21 -19.14 3.26
N ARG A 303 -11.40 -20.33 3.85
CA ARG A 303 -10.29 -21.27 4.14
C ARG A 303 -9.71 -21.95 2.90
N PHE A 304 -10.48 -22.00 1.82
CA PHE A 304 -10.00 -22.48 0.52
C PHE A 304 -9.30 -21.35 -0.24
N ALA A 305 -9.91 -20.17 -0.26
CA ALA A 305 -9.34 -18.92 -0.76
C ALA A 305 -8.07 -18.54 0.01
N SER A 306 -7.93 -18.84 1.31
CA SER A 306 -6.71 -18.58 2.08
C SER A 306 -5.51 -19.40 1.62
N LYS A 307 -5.74 -20.60 1.06
CA LYS A 307 -4.67 -21.40 0.46
C LYS A 307 -4.29 -20.89 -0.93
N ILE A 308 -5.19 -20.15 -1.56
CA ILE A 308 -5.04 -19.58 -2.90
C ILE A 308 -4.41 -18.19 -2.83
N LEU A 309 -4.83 -17.39 -1.84
CA LEU A 309 -4.36 -16.04 -1.53
C LEU A 309 -3.18 -16.05 -0.55
N ALA A 310 -2.70 -17.22 -0.10
CA ALA A 310 -1.49 -17.34 0.72
C ALA A 310 -0.21 -16.69 0.14
N PRO A 311 -0.06 -16.47 -1.18
CA PRO A 311 1.05 -15.70 -1.72
C PRO A 311 0.88 -14.18 -1.61
N PHE A 312 -0.32 -13.69 -1.28
CA PHE A 312 -0.55 -12.30 -0.92
C PHE A 312 -0.26 -12.11 0.56
#